data_AF-A0A844Q087-F1
#
_entry.id   AF-A0A844Q087-F1
#
_cell.length_a   1.000
_cell.length_b   1.000
_cell.length_c   1.000
_cell.angle_alpha   90.00
_cell.angle_beta   90.00
_cell.angle_gamma   90.00
#
_symmetry.space_group_name_H-M   'P 1'
#
loop_
_entity.id
_entity.type
_entity.pdbx_description
1 polymer ?
#
loop_
_entity_poly.entity_id
_entity_poly.type
_entity_poly.pdbx_seq_one_letter_code
_entity_poly.pdbx_strand_id
1 'polypeptide(L)'
;TNIIQGINNYRLQTEQKVAVTPMLFRAPFAVSQNQADASYIEQLGLSFVALRLNVTPETVDAQHQQLLRYVLPAAQNSLKVQLAEDAKRIKDNNVNATFYMTSIRAWPAENRVDIRGELKTWIGDSKPYSE
;
A
#
# COMPACT_ATOMS: atom_id res chain seq x y z
N THR A 1 -32.99 22.49 28.82
CA THR A 1 -32.33 22.70 27.51
C THR A 1 -30.80 22.75 27.57
N ASN A 2 -30.18 23.22 28.67
CA ASN A 2 -28.71 23.36 28.77
C ASN A 2 -27.89 22.06 28.92
N ILE A 3 -28.50 20.97 29.43
CA ILE A 3 -27.77 19.71 29.70
C ILE A 3 -27.47 18.95 28.40
N ILE A 4 -28.40 18.99 27.44
CA ILE A 4 -28.23 18.36 26.12
C ILE A 4 -27.14 19.08 25.31
N GLN A 5 -27.05 20.41 25.43
CA GLN A 5 -25.97 21.17 24.81
C GLN A 5 -24.60 20.84 25.42
N GLY A 6 -24.52 20.64 26.75
CA GLY A 6 -23.29 20.21 27.42
C GLY A 6 -22.79 18.84 26.97
N ILE A 7 -23.68 17.86 26.82
CA ILE A 7 -23.32 16.52 26.34
C ILE A 7 -22.85 16.56 24.88
N ASN A 8 -23.51 17.33 24.03
CA ASN A 8 -23.08 17.50 22.64
C ASN A 8 -21.72 18.19 22.53
N ASN A 9 -21.45 19.19 23.39
CA ASN A 9 -20.18 19.90 23.40
C ASN A 9 -19.02 18.98 23.85
N TYR A 10 -19.26 18.11 24.84
CA TYR A 10 -18.27 17.12 25.29
C TYR A 10 -17.90 16.12 24.18
N ARG A 11 -18.89 15.67 23.39
CA ARG A 11 -18.66 14.76 22.24
C ARG A 11 -17.87 15.45 21.13
N LEU A 12 -18.17 16.72 20.84
CA LEU A 12 -17.48 17.51 19.81
C LEU A 12 -16.04 17.88 20.20
N GLN A 13 -15.74 18.05 21.49
CA GLN A 13 -14.37 18.33 21.97
C GLN A 13 -13.48 17.08 21.95
N THR A 14 -14.05 15.88 22.04
CA THR A 14 -13.30 14.62 22.03
C THR A 14 -12.97 14.15 20.60
N GLU A 15 -13.79 14.52 19.62
CA GLU A 15 -13.58 14.20 18.20
C GLU A 15 -12.71 15.24 17.47
N GLN A 16 -11.47 15.43 17.94
CA GLN A 16 -10.50 16.27 17.22
C GLN A 16 -9.99 15.55 15.96
N LYS A 17 -10.59 15.88 14.81
CA LYS A 17 -10.15 15.41 13.49
C LYS A 17 -8.96 16.26 13.03
N VAL A 18 -7.75 15.72 13.08
CA VAL A 18 -6.58 16.37 12.47
C VAL A 18 -6.47 15.89 11.03
N ALA A 19 -6.92 16.72 10.09
CA ALA A 19 -6.73 16.47 8.67
C ALA A 19 -5.33 16.94 8.26
N VAL A 20 -4.40 16.01 8.09
CA VAL A 20 -3.11 16.30 7.45
C VAL A 20 -3.26 15.95 5.97
N THR A 21 -3.07 16.94 5.11
CA THR A 21 -3.04 16.76 3.66
C THR A 21 -1.58 16.81 3.19
N PRO A 22 -0.91 15.67 2.96
CA PRO A 22 0.32 15.68 2.17
C PRO A 22 -0.03 16.09 0.73
N MET A 23 0.75 17.02 0.16
CA MET A 23 0.62 17.52 -1.20
C MET A 23 0.91 16.43 -2.24
N LEU A 24 0.02 15.45 -2.41
CA LEU A 24 0.00 14.55 -3.58
C LEU A 24 -1.42 14.08 -4.00
N PHE A 25 -2.49 14.29 -3.21
CA PHE A 25 -3.79 13.66 -3.53
C PHE A 25 -5.03 14.53 -3.24
N ARG A 26 -6.10 14.31 -4.05
CA ARG A 26 -7.36 15.06 -4.12
C ARG A 26 -8.46 14.56 -3.14
N ALA A 27 -8.13 14.26 -1.90
CA ALA A 27 -9.16 14.01 -0.87
C ALA A 27 -8.62 14.22 0.55
N PRO A 28 -9.36 14.88 1.47
CA PRO A 28 -8.95 15.03 2.87
C PRO A 28 -9.12 13.71 3.65
N PHE A 29 -8.08 13.31 4.38
CA PHE A 29 -8.12 12.18 5.30
C PHE A 29 -8.62 12.66 6.68
N ALA A 30 -9.66 12.03 7.21
CA ALA A 30 -10.05 12.20 8.61
C ALA A 30 -9.44 11.03 9.41
N VAL A 31 -8.47 11.31 10.27
CA VAL A 31 -7.89 10.32 11.18
C VAL A 31 -8.86 10.12 12.34
N SER A 32 -9.53 8.97 12.43
CA SER A 32 -10.38 8.57 13.55
C SER A 32 -9.62 7.61 14.47
N GLN A 33 -9.53 7.93 15.76
CA GLN A 33 -8.65 7.30 16.74
C GLN A 33 -9.00 5.84 17.10
N ASN A 34 -10.09 5.26 16.56
CA ASN A 34 -10.64 3.97 17.04
C ASN A 34 -10.75 2.86 15.98
N GLN A 35 -10.42 3.15 14.73
CA GLN A 35 -10.25 2.13 13.70
C GLN A 35 -9.02 2.58 12.92
N ALA A 36 -8.07 1.68 12.64
CA ALA A 36 -7.15 1.96 11.55
C ALA A 36 -8.04 2.21 10.33
N ASP A 37 -8.25 3.49 9.98
CA ASP A 37 -9.25 3.90 9.02
C ASP A 37 -9.06 3.06 7.76
N ALA A 38 -10.14 2.63 7.10
CA ALA A 38 -10.04 1.82 5.88
C ALA A 38 -9.03 2.41 4.89
N SER A 39 -8.96 3.74 4.82
CA SER A 39 -7.97 4.49 4.04
C SER A 39 -6.51 4.21 4.41
N TYR A 40 -6.17 4.00 5.70
CA TYR A 40 -4.81 3.69 6.14
C TYR A 40 -4.34 2.32 5.65
N ILE A 41 -5.17 1.29 5.85
CA ILE A 41 -4.83 -0.05 5.38
C ILE A 41 -4.82 -0.12 3.85
N GLU A 42 -5.71 0.62 3.17
CA GLU A 42 -5.69 0.78 1.72
C GLU A 42 -4.38 1.39 1.23
N GLN A 43 -3.93 2.49 1.85
CA GLN A 43 -2.68 3.16 1.50
C GLN A 43 -1.45 2.27 1.74
N LEU A 44 -1.44 1.51 2.84
CA LEU A 44 -0.38 0.54 3.09
C LEU A 44 -0.38 -0.58 2.06
N GLY A 45 -1.55 -1.15 1.76
CA GLY A 45 -1.70 -2.18 0.74
C GLY A 45 -1.19 -1.71 -0.63
N LEU A 46 -1.60 -0.51 -1.04
CA LEU A 46 -1.12 0.13 -2.27
C LEU A 46 0.40 0.29 -2.30
N SER A 47 0.98 0.73 -1.18
CA SER A 47 2.42 0.89 -1.05
C SER A 47 3.16 -0.44 -1.18
N PHE A 48 2.64 -1.52 -0.58
CA PHE A 48 3.24 -2.84 -0.67
C PHE A 48 3.15 -3.42 -2.09
N VAL A 49 2.02 -3.23 -2.76
CA VAL A 49 1.85 -3.64 -4.16
C VAL A 49 2.84 -2.89 -5.06
N ALA A 50 2.99 -1.59 -4.86
CA ALA A 50 3.98 -0.80 -5.61
C ALA A 50 5.41 -1.30 -5.37
N LEU A 51 5.81 -1.54 -4.11
CA LEU A 51 7.14 -2.05 -3.75
C LEU A 51 7.44 -3.46 -4.26
N ARG A 52 6.39 -4.22 -4.59
CA ARG A 52 6.53 -5.59 -5.08
C ARG A 52 6.48 -5.68 -6.60
N LEU A 53 5.65 -4.86 -7.23
CA LEU A 53 5.27 -5.01 -8.64
C LEU A 53 5.77 -3.87 -9.55
N ASN A 54 6.19 -2.72 -9.01
CA ASN A 54 6.73 -1.60 -9.80
C ASN A 54 8.25 -1.60 -9.81
N VAL A 55 8.84 -2.67 -10.34
CA VAL A 55 10.26 -2.96 -10.25
C VAL A 55 10.95 -2.90 -11.62
N THR A 56 12.16 -2.35 -11.60
CA THR A 56 13.14 -2.41 -12.70
C THR A 56 14.40 -3.14 -12.23
N PRO A 57 15.28 -3.60 -13.11
CA PRO A 57 16.52 -4.30 -12.74
C PRO A 57 17.40 -3.50 -11.75
N GLU A 58 17.36 -2.18 -11.82
CA GLU A 58 18.14 -1.28 -10.96
C GLU A 58 17.47 -1.05 -9.60
N THR A 59 16.14 -1.14 -9.53
CA THR A 59 15.35 -0.76 -8.34
C THR A 59 14.83 -1.95 -7.54
N VAL A 60 14.79 -3.14 -8.14
CA VAL A 60 14.18 -4.35 -7.55
C VAL A 60 14.74 -4.71 -6.17
N ASP A 61 16.06 -4.61 -5.97
CA ASP A 61 16.68 -4.95 -4.68
C ASP A 61 16.25 -3.98 -3.58
N ALA A 62 16.28 -2.68 -3.87
CA ALA A 62 15.95 -1.64 -2.90
C ALA A 62 14.46 -1.71 -2.50
N GLN A 63 13.58 -1.95 -3.48
CA GLN A 63 12.15 -2.07 -3.22
C GLN A 63 11.82 -3.35 -2.43
N HIS A 64 12.40 -4.49 -2.78
CA HIS A 64 12.24 -5.74 -2.04
C HIS A 64 12.78 -5.63 -0.61
N GLN A 65 13.93 -4.97 -0.41
CA GLN A 65 14.48 -4.71 0.92
C GLN A 65 13.55 -3.81 1.76
N GLN A 66 12.93 -2.81 1.15
CA GLN A 66 11.96 -1.95 1.83
C GLN A 66 10.70 -2.73 2.21
N LEU A 67 10.20 -3.62 1.34
CA LEU A 67 9.04 -4.46 1.61
C LEU A 67 9.28 -5.38 2.83
N LEU A 68 10.48 -5.99 2.91
CA LEU A 68 10.84 -6.90 4.00
C LEU A 68 10.78 -6.24 5.40
N ARG A 69 10.92 -4.91 5.49
CA ARG A 69 10.81 -4.18 6.78
C ARG A 69 9.41 -4.22 7.38
N TYR A 70 8.38 -4.47 6.57
CA TYR A 70 6.99 -4.52 7.01
C TYR A 70 6.46 -5.95 7.19
N VAL A 71 7.29 -6.96 6.91
CA VAL A 71 6.92 -8.37 6.97
C VAL A 71 7.27 -8.94 8.33
N LEU A 72 6.40 -9.80 8.87
CA LEU A 72 6.63 -10.49 10.14
C LEU A 72 7.94 -11.31 10.10
N PRO A 73 8.78 -11.28 11.15
CA PRO A 73 10.07 -11.98 11.16
C PRO A 73 9.99 -13.46 10.80
N ALA A 74 8.91 -14.15 11.20
CA ALA A 74 8.68 -15.55 10.88
C ALA A 74 8.53 -15.84 9.37
N ALA A 75 8.02 -14.87 8.60
CA ALA A 75 7.81 -14.98 7.15
C ALA A 75 8.89 -14.27 6.32
N GLN A 76 9.79 -13.51 6.95
CA GLN A 76 10.82 -12.76 6.23
C GLN A 76 11.79 -13.68 5.48
N ASN A 77 12.23 -14.79 6.08
CA ASN A 77 13.21 -15.67 5.45
C ASN A 77 12.67 -16.34 4.19
N SER A 78 11.45 -16.89 4.25
CA SER A 78 10.81 -17.52 3.09
C SER A 78 10.54 -16.50 1.99
N LEU A 79 10.03 -15.32 2.35
CA LEU A 79 9.76 -14.26 1.39
C LEU A 79 11.06 -13.74 0.76
N LYS A 80 12.13 -13.55 1.54
CA LYS A 80 13.42 -13.07 1.03
C LYS A 80 14.00 -13.99 -0.05
N VAL A 81 13.88 -15.30 0.12
CA VAL A 81 14.33 -16.27 -0.90
C VAL A 81 13.55 -16.10 -2.20
N GLN A 82 12.23 -16.01 -2.12
CA GLN A 82 11.37 -15.79 -3.30
C GLN A 82 11.66 -14.44 -3.97
N LEU A 83 11.77 -13.37 -3.18
CA LEU A 83 12.08 -12.03 -3.69
C LEU A 83 13.46 -11.98 -4.36
N ALA A 84 14.44 -12.74 -3.88
CA ALA A 84 15.78 -12.82 -4.46
C ALA A 84 15.79 -13.59 -5.78
N GLU A 85 15.03 -14.68 -5.87
CA GLU A 85 14.86 -15.43 -7.12
C GLU A 85 14.18 -14.56 -8.20
N ASP A 86 13.12 -13.86 -7.82
CA ASP A 86 12.43 -12.94 -8.74
C ASP A 86 13.34 -11.79 -9.17
N ALA A 87 14.08 -11.19 -8.22
CA ALA A 87 15.02 -10.12 -8.53
C ALA A 87 16.10 -10.59 -9.52
N LYS A 88 16.59 -11.82 -9.36
CA LYS A 88 17.54 -12.42 -10.31
C LYS A 88 16.92 -12.57 -11.69
N ARG A 89 15.70 -13.11 -11.79
CA ARG A 89 14.99 -13.25 -13.08
C ARG A 89 14.72 -11.91 -13.75
N ILE A 90 14.38 -10.89 -12.98
CA ILE A 90 14.14 -9.53 -13.46
C ILE A 90 15.43 -8.93 -14.03
N LYS A 91 16.55 -9.09 -13.34
CA LYS A 91 17.86 -8.61 -13.79
C LYS A 91 18.39 -9.37 -15.01
N ASP A 92 18.33 -10.70 -14.97
CA ASP A 92 18.85 -11.56 -16.04
C ASP A 92 18.11 -11.32 -17.37
N ASN A 93 16.80 -11.05 -17.30
CA ASN A 93 15.96 -10.81 -18.47
C ASN A 93 15.72 -9.32 -18.76
N ASN A 94 16.35 -8.40 -18.04
CA ASN A 94 16.11 -6.95 -18.15
C ASN A 94 14.61 -6.59 -18.17
N VAL A 95 13.85 -7.20 -17.25
CA VAL A 95 12.40 -7.04 -17.17
C VAL A 95 12.08 -5.80 -16.37
N ASN A 96 11.17 -4.98 -16.89
CA ASN A 96 10.51 -3.93 -16.16
C ASN A 96 9.07 -4.33 -15.94
N ALA A 97 8.56 -4.08 -14.74
CA ALA A 97 7.19 -4.37 -14.37
C ALA A 97 6.53 -3.13 -13.77
N THR A 98 5.29 -2.87 -14.17
CA THR A 98 4.44 -1.85 -13.56
C THR A 98 3.04 -2.39 -13.37
N PHE A 99 2.50 -2.19 -12.18
CA PHE A 99 1.15 -2.55 -11.81
C PHE A 99 0.18 -1.39 -11.99
N TYR A 100 -0.91 -1.65 -12.70
CA TYR A 100 -2.01 -0.72 -12.91
C TYR A 100 -3.23 -1.19 -12.13
N MET A 101 -3.51 -0.54 -11.01
CA MET A 101 -4.67 -0.87 -10.18
C MET A 101 -5.99 -0.56 -10.91
N THR A 102 -6.93 -1.50 -10.87
CA THR A 102 -8.31 -1.35 -11.35
C THR A 102 -9.31 -1.17 -10.22
N SER A 103 -9.11 -1.82 -9.07
CA SER A 103 -9.96 -1.67 -7.89
C SER A 103 -9.23 -1.98 -6.59
N ILE A 104 -9.71 -1.37 -5.51
CA ILE A 104 -9.25 -1.62 -4.15
C ILE A 104 -10.46 -1.77 -3.23
N ARG A 105 -10.37 -2.72 -2.30
CA ARG A 105 -11.37 -2.93 -1.26
C ARG A 105 -10.68 -3.29 0.05
N ALA A 106 -10.84 -2.46 1.07
CA ALA A 106 -10.37 -2.77 2.41
C ALA A 106 -11.47 -3.34 3.31
N TRP A 107 -11.04 -4.26 4.17
CA TRP A 107 -11.83 -4.89 5.22
C TRP A 107 -11.14 -4.62 6.57
N PRO A 108 -11.40 -3.47 7.22
CA PRO A 108 -10.72 -3.08 8.46
C PRO A 108 -10.95 -4.04 9.61
N ALA A 109 -12.13 -4.67 9.68
CA ALA A 109 -12.47 -5.66 10.70
C ALA A 109 -11.59 -6.92 10.64
N GLU A 110 -11.08 -7.25 9.44
CA GLU A 110 -10.24 -8.44 9.20
C GLU A 110 -8.76 -8.08 8.98
N ASN A 111 -8.42 -6.79 9.02
CA ASN A 111 -7.10 -6.25 8.66
C ASN A 111 -6.62 -6.74 7.28
N ARG A 112 -7.54 -6.76 6.31
CA ARG A 112 -7.30 -7.26 4.94
C ARG A 112 -7.58 -6.18 3.91
N VAL A 113 -6.83 -6.21 2.81
CA VAL A 113 -7.05 -5.34 1.65
C VAL A 113 -6.93 -6.17 0.39
N ASP A 114 -7.97 -6.14 -0.43
CA ASP A 114 -8.00 -6.73 -1.74
C ASP A 114 -7.68 -5.66 -2.78
N ILE A 115 -6.59 -5.85 -3.52
CA ILE A 115 -6.18 -4.96 -4.61
C ILE A 115 -6.23 -5.77 -5.89
N ARG A 116 -6.95 -5.25 -6.89
CA ARG A 116 -7.01 -5.84 -8.23
C ARG A 116 -6.46 -4.85 -9.23
N GLY A 117 -5.81 -5.37 -10.26
CA GLY A 117 -5.18 -4.59 -11.30
C GLY A 117 -4.55 -5.48 -12.35
N GLU A 118 -3.89 -4.84 -13.31
CA GLU A 118 -3.14 -5.48 -14.37
C GLU A 118 -1.64 -5.28 -14.11
N LEU A 119 -0.87 -6.37 -14.13
CA LEU A 119 0.58 -6.29 -14.13
C LEU A 119 1.06 -6.26 -15.58
N LYS A 120 1.72 -5.17 -15.97
CA LYS A 120 2.35 -5.06 -17.29
C LYS A 120 3.83 -5.29 -17.13
N THR A 121 4.37 -6.23 -17.89
CA THR A 121 5.80 -6.53 -17.90
C THR A 121 6.37 -6.34 -19.30
N TRP A 122 7.62 -5.89 -19.38
CA TRP A 122 8.34 -5.78 -20.63
C TRP A 122 9.79 -6.16 -20.47
N ILE A 123 10.35 -6.81 -21.49
CA ILE A 123 11.74 -7.23 -21.55
C ILE A 123 12.49 -6.22 -22.43
N GLY A 124 13.48 -5.52 -21.87
CA GLY A 124 14.27 -4.51 -22.58
C GLY A 124 13.45 -3.30 -23.06
N ASP A 125 13.78 -2.77 -24.25
CA ASP A 125 13.11 -1.62 -24.88
C ASP A 125 11.78 -1.99 -25.58
N SER A 126 11.31 -3.22 -25.37
CA SER A 126 10.11 -3.77 -25.98
C SER A 126 8.87 -3.22 -25.27
N LYS A 127 7.79 -2.95 -26.03
CA LYS A 127 6.53 -2.42 -25.48
C LYS A 127 5.88 -3.37 -24.46
N PRO A 128 5.08 -2.86 -23.50
CA PRO A 128 4.46 -3.65 -22.44
C PRO A 128 3.61 -4.80 -22.98
N TYR A 129 3.94 -6.03 -22.57
CA TYR A 129 3.06 -7.18 -22.69
C TYR A 129 2.07 -7.16 -21.52
N SER A 130 0.79 -7.33 -21.83
CA SER A 130 -0.24 -7.66 -20.84
C SER A 130 -0.29 -9.18 -20.69
N GLU A 131 -0.13 -9.67 -19.47
CA GLU A 131 -0.45 -11.06 -19.12
C GLU A 131 -1.91 -11.16 -18.66
#